data_AF-A7SZ88-F1
#
_entry.id   AF-A7SZ88-F1
#
_cell.length_a   1.000
_cell.length_b   1.000
_cell.length_c   1.000
_cell.angle_alpha   90.00
_cell.angle_beta   90.00
_cell.angle_gamma   90.00
#
_symmetry.space_group_name_H-M   'P 1'
#
loop_
_entity.id
_entity.type
_entity.pdbx_description
1 polymer ?
#
loop_
_entity_poly.entity_id
_entity_poly.type
_entity_poly.pdbx_seq_one_letter_code
_entity_poly.pdbx_strand_id
1 'polypeptide(L)'
;LPFQGASNHLSFQGASNHLSFQGAFNHLSLQGASNHLSFQGASYHLSFQGASNHLSFKGASNHLPFQGASNHLSFQGASNHLSFQGAFNHFSFQGASNHLSFQGASNHLSFQGASNHLSFKGASNHLPFQGASNHLFFQGASNHLPFQGAS
;
A
#
# COMPACT_ATOMS: atom_id res chain seq x y z
N LEU A 1 -8.82 -2.56 18.73
CA LEU A 1 -10.02 -1.81 18.32
C LEU A 1 -10.47 -2.30 16.95
N PRO A 2 -11.39 -3.26 16.90
CA PRO A 2 -12.00 -3.68 15.64
C PRO A 2 -13.21 -2.79 15.31
N PHE A 3 -13.32 -2.37 14.05
CA PHE A 3 -14.56 -1.86 13.46
C PHE A 3 -15.06 -2.86 12.43
N GLN A 4 -16.35 -3.20 12.49
CA GLN A 4 -17.02 -4.03 11.50
C GLN A 4 -18.32 -3.36 11.05
N GLY A 5 -18.48 -3.13 9.75
CA GLY A 5 -19.72 -2.60 9.19
C GLY A 5 -19.52 -1.72 7.97
N ALA A 6 -20.57 -0.97 7.62
CA ALA A 6 -20.52 0.05 6.59
C ALA A 6 -20.52 1.44 7.21
N SER A 7 -19.77 2.37 6.62
CA SER A 7 -19.82 3.78 7.02
C SER A 7 -19.63 4.72 5.84
N ASN A 8 -20.37 5.83 5.84
CA ASN A 8 -20.11 6.93 4.92
C ASN A 8 -18.79 7.62 5.26
N HIS A 9 -18.52 7.86 6.53
CA HIS A 9 -17.30 8.53 6.97
C HIS A 9 -16.83 7.94 8.29
N LEU A 10 -15.59 7.47 8.32
CA LEU A 10 -14.94 6.95 9.50
C LEU A 10 -13.52 7.52 9.60
N SER A 11 -13.17 8.04 10.76
CA SER A 11 -11.83 8.56 11.03
C SER A 11 -11.30 7.98 12.33
N PHE A 12 -10.04 7.56 12.32
CA PHE A 12 -9.31 7.19 13.52
C PHE A 12 -8.09 8.11 13.67
N GLN A 13 -7.94 8.69 14.87
CA GLN A 13 -6.77 9.45 15.25
C GLN A 13 -6.24 8.93 16.59
N GLY A 14 -4.98 8.48 16.63
CA GLY A 14 -4.35 8.07 17.88
C GLY A 14 -3.35 6.92 17.74
N ALA A 15 -3.04 6.31 18.88
CA ALA A 15 -2.16 5.15 18.95
C ALA A 15 -2.96 3.90 19.36
N SER A 16 -2.64 2.75 18.78
CA SER A 16 -3.28 1.49 19.16
C SER A 16 -2.34 0.30 19.01
N ASN A 17 -2.36 -0.63 19.97
CA ASN A 17 -1.64 -1.90 19.78
C ASN A 17 -2.22 -2.71 18.61
N HIS A 18 -3.55 -2.78 18.50
CA HIS A 18 -4.23 -3.50 17.42
C HIS A 18 -5.42 -2.69 16.92
N LEU A 19 -5.42 -2.36 15.63
CA LEU A 19 -6.48 -1.65 14.96
C LEU A 19 -6.91 -2.43 13.72
N SER A 20 -8.21 -2.73 13.57
CA SER A 20 -8.72 -3.45 12.42
C SER A 20 -10.01 -2.85 11.89
N PHE A 21 -10.16 -2.81 10.57
CA PHE A 21 -11.36 -2.35 9.88
C PHE A 21 -11.85 -3.43 8.92
N GLN A 22 -13.10 -3.83 9.05
CA GLN A 22 -13.75 -4.78 8.17
C GLN A 22 -15.06 -4.21 7.62
N GLY A 23 -15.19 -4.12 6.29
CA GLY A 23 -16.45 -3.75 5.64
C GLY A 23 -16.30 -2.72 4.52
N ALA A 24 -17.32 -1.87 4.34
CA ALA A 24 -17.42 -0.97 3.20
C ALA A 24 -17.45 0.50 3.65
N PHE A 25 -16.60 1.33 3.05
CA PHE A 25 -16.44 2.72 3.44
C PHE A 25 -16.55 3.64 2.23
N ASN A 26 -17.25 4.76 2.34
CA ASN A 26 -17.06 5.82 1.36
C ASN A 26 -15.75 6.56 1.68
N HIS A 27 -15.57 6.98 2.93
CA HIS A 27 -14.33 7.62 3.38
C HIS A 27 -13.83 6.98 4.68
N LEU A 28 -12.59 6.46 4.64
CA LEU A 28 -11.85 6.00 5.81
C LEU A 28 -10.52 6.76 5.90
N SER A 29 -10.28 7.46 7.00
CA SER A 29 -9.02 8.16 7.27
C SER A 29 -8.38 7.68 8.57
N LEU A 30 -7.11 7.32 8.50
CA LEU A 30 -6.33 6.78 9.61
C LEU A 30 -5.12 7.67 9.86
N GLN A 31 -5.02 8.26 11.04
CA GLN A 31 -3.88 9.07 11.45
C GLN A 31 -3.30 8.56 12.78
N GLY A 32 -2.02 8.20 12.78
CA GLY A 32 -1.29 7.87 14.01
C GLY A 32 -0.48 6.57 13.93
N ALA A 33 -0.34 5.89 15.06
CA ALA A 33 0.60 4.77 15.20
C ALA A 33 -0.11 3.48 15.59
N SER A 34 0.32 2.34 15.00
CA SER A 34 -0.16 1.05 15.46
C SER A 34 0.84 -0.09 15.35
N ASN A 35 0.90 -0.97 16.36
CA ASN A 35 1.70 -2.19 16.21
C ASN A 35 1.13 -3.09 15.10
N HIS A 36 -0.18 -3.26 15.06
CA HIS A 36 -0.86 -4.04 14.02
C HIS A 36 -2.08 -3.29 13.49
N LEU A 37 -2.02 -2.92 12.21
CA LEU A 37 -3.14 -2.37 11.46
C LEU A 37 -3.59 -3.33 10.36
N SER A 38 -4.86 -3.67 10.32
CA SER A 38 -5.45 -4.42 9.21
C SER A 38 -6.70 -3.75 8.62
N PHE A 39 -6.81 -3.79 7.30
CA PHE A 39 -8.00 -3.41 6.57
C PHE A 39 -8.47 -4.57 5.70
N GLN A 40 -9.75 -4.91 5.79
CA GLN A 40 -10.40 -5.88 4.92
C GLN A 40 -11.73 -5.34 4.39
N GLY A 41 -11.79 -5.08 3.08
CA GLY A 41 -13.05 -4.69 2.45
C GLY A 41 -12.90 -3.71 1.29
N ALA A 42 -13.87 -2.81 1.14
CA ALA A 42 -13.90 -1.85 0.04
C ALA A 42 -13.93 -0.42 0.56
N SER A 43 -13.21 0.48 -0.11
CA SER A 43 -13.29 1.92 0.16
C SER A 43 -13.44 2.72 -1.12
N TYR A 44 -14.19 3.81 -1.11
CA TYR A 44 -14.03 4.81 -2.17
C TYR A 44 -12.76 5.63 -1.95
N HIS A 45 -12.52 6.07 -0.72
CA HIS A 45 -11.30 6.79 -0.34
C HIS A 45 -10.75 6.25 0.98
N LEU A 46 -9.56 5.65 0.95
CA LEU A 46 -8.83 5.21 2.13
C LEU A 46 -7.51 5.96 2.25
N SER A 47 -7.34 6.79 3.29
CA SER A 47 -6.06 7.44 3.56
C SER A 47 -5.43 6.92 4.84
N PHE A 48 -4.12 6.69 4.79
CA PHE A 48 -3.32 6.40 5.98
C PHE A 48 -2.16 7.39 6.10
N GLN A 49 -2.01 7.97 7.28
CA GLN A 49 -0.86 8.78 7.67
C GLN A 49 -0.31 8.34 9.02
N GLY A 50 0.91 7.80 9.04
CA GLY A 50 1.59 7.50 10.31
C GLY A 50 2.55 6.31 10.26
N ALA A 51 2.59 5.52 11.32
CA ALA A 51 3.58 4.45 11.48
C ALA A 51 2.94 3.13 11.91
N SER A 52 3.45 2.01 11.40
CA SER A 52 3.02 0.70 11.88
C SER A 52 4.09 -0.37 11.87
N ASN A 53 4.14 -1.25 12.87
CA ASN A 53 5.01 -2.42 12.78
C ASN A 53 4.52 -3.39 11.69
N HIS A 54 3.22 -3.69 11.68
CA HIS A 54 2.60 -4.56 10.69
C HIS A 54 1.33 -3.93 10.13
N LEU A 55 1.32 -3.68 8.83
CA LEU A 55 0.16 -3.19 8.10
C LEU A 55 -0.23 -4.18 7.01
N SER A 56 -1.51 -4.56 7.01
CA SER A 56 -2.10 -5.41 5.97
C SER A 56 -3.34 -4.75 5.39
N PHE A 57 -3.37 -4.62 4.07
CA PHE A 57 -4.54 -4.22 3.31
C PHE A 57 -5.01 -5.38 2.44
N LYS A 58 -6.29 -5.74 2.55
CA LYS A 58 -6.95 -6.71 1.67
C LYS A 58 -8.26 -6.15 1.13
N GLY A 59 -8.32 -5.87 -0.18
CA GLY A 59 -9.58 -5.53 -0.84
C GLY A 59 -9.46 -4.49 -1.95
N ALA A 60 -10.43 -3.59 -2.06
CA ALA A 60 -10.51 -2.64 -3.18
C ALA A 60 -10.57 -1.20 -2.69
N SER A 61 -9.89 -0.28 -3.40
CA SER A 61 -10.04 1.15 -3.14
C SER A 61 -10.04 1.99 -4.42
N ASN A 62 -10.94 2.96 -4.56
CA ASN A 62 -10.82 3.90 -5.68
C ASN A 62 -9.59 4.81 -5.51
N HIS A 63 -9.40 5.40 -4.33
CA HIS A 63 -8.20 6.17 -3.98
C HIS A 63 -7.57 5.65 -2.69
N LEU A 64 -6.26 5.37 -2.71
CA LEU A 64 -5.52 4.93 -1.55
C LEU A 64 -4.16 5.63 -1.44
N PRO A 65 -4.11 6.85 -0.88
CA PRO A 65 -2.86 7.45 -0.45
C PRO A 65 -2.40 6.86 0.87
N PHE A 66 -1.16 6.38 0.86
CA PHE A 66 -0.43 5.93 2.04
C PHE A 66 0.79 6.82 2.25
N GLN A 67 0.91 7.42 3.44
CA GLN A 67 2.09 8.15 3.87
C GLN A 67 2.57 7.65 5.23
N GLY A 68 3.78 7.11 5.31
CA GLY A 68 4.24 6.59 6.59
C GLY A 68 5.48 5.74 6.59
N ALA A 69 5.69 5.06 7.73
CA ALA A 69 6.75 4.08 7.89
C ALA A 69 6.17 2.74 8.34
N SER A 70 6.75 1.62 7.86
CA SER A 70 6.39 0.31 8.38
C SER A 70 7.52 -0.71 8.39
N ASN A 71 7.52 -1.62 9.38
CA ASN A 71 8.39 -2.79 9.29
C ASN A 71 7.88 -3.76 8.23
N HIS A 72 6.56 -4.01 8.18
CA HIS A 72 5.95 -4.88 7.19
C HIS A 72 4.67 -4.26 6.66
N LEU A 73 4.69 -3.91 5.36
CA LEU A 73 3.52 -3.47 4.62
C LEU A 73 3.16 -4.54 3.58
N SER A 74 1.96 -5.09 3.68
CA SER A 74 1.38 -5.98 2.68
C SER A 74 0.12 -5.37 2.08
N PHE A 75 0.08 -5.28 0.76
CA PHE A 75 -1.10 -4.88 0.01
C PHE A 75 -1.56 -6.04 -0.87
N GLN A 76 -2.81 -6.45 -0.73
CA GLN A 76 -3.48 -7.40 -1.60
C GLN A 76 -4.79 -6.83 -2.15
N GLY A 77 -4.87 -6.60 -3.46
CA GLY A 77 -6.14 -6.25 -4.08
C GLY A 77 -6.07 -5.28 -5.26
N ALA A 78 -7.07 -4.41 -5.40
CA ALA A 78 -7.23 -3.58 -6.59
C ALA A 78 -7.42 -2.10 -6.24
N SER A 79 -6.87 -1.20 -7.06
CA SER A 79 -7.12 0.24 -6.88
C SER A 79 -7.04 1.07 -8.15
N ASN A 80 -7.91 2.08 -8.30
CA ASN A 80 -7.76 3.02 -9.41
C ASN A 80 -6.54 3.92 -9.22
N HIS A 81 -6.37 4.50 -8.04
CA HIS A 81 -5.20 5.31 -7.70
C HIS A 81 -4.59 4.87 -6.37
N LEU A 82 -3.39 4.32 -6.45
CA LEU A 82 -2.64 3.83 -5.30
C LEU A 82 -1.30 4.56 -5.21
N SER A 83 -1.04 5.18 -4.06
CA SER A 83 0.25 5.82 -3.80
C SER A 83 0.82 5.40 -2.45
N PHE A 84 2.10 5.03 -2.46
CA PHE A 84 2.86 4.76 -1.26
C PHE A 84 4.01 5.74 -1.14
N GLN A 85 4.03 6.51 -0.06
CA GLN A 85 5.12 7.40 0.28
C GLN A 85 5.69 7.02 1.65
N GLY A 86 6.97 6.64 1.73
CA GLY A 86 7.48 6.17 3.01
C GLY A 86 8.79 5.41 3.06
N ALA A 87 9.05 4.83 4.22
CA ALA A 87 10.16 3.91 4.47
C ALA A 87 9.63 2.56 4.98
N PHE A 88 10.07 1.47 4.36
CA PHE A 88 9.55 0.13 4.63
C PHE A 88 10.66 -0.89 4.80
N ASN A 89 10.71 -1.67 5.89
CA ASN A 89 11.65 -2.79 5.92
C ASN A 89 11.25 -3.85 4.88
N HIS A 90 9.99 -4.29 4.92
CA HIS A 90 9.40 -5.18 3.93
C HIS A 90 8.14 -4.57 3.34
N PHE A 91 8.11 -4.45 2.02
CA PHE A 91 6.95 -4.04 1.25
C PHE A 91 6.58 -5.16 0.27
N SER A 92 5.32 -5.58 0.28
CA SER A 92 4.78 -6.53 -0.69
C SER A 92 3.50 -5.97 -1.31
N PHE A 93 3.48 -5.89 -2.63
CA PHE A 93 2.29 -5.58 -3.40
C PHE A 93 1.88 -6.80 -4.22
N GLN A 94 0.62 -7.20 -4.08
CA GLN A 94 -0.04 -8.18 -4.91
C GLN A 94 -1.37 -7.63 -5.42
N GLY A 95 -1.49 -7.29 -6.71
CA GLY A 95 -2.71 -6.65 -7.15
C GLY A 95 -2.74 -6.06 -8.55
N ALA A 96 -3.78 -5.26 -8.78
CA ALA A 96 -3.96 -4.49 -10.01
C ALA A 96 -4.20 -3.01 -9.71
N SER A 97 -3.66 -2.10 -10.52
CA SER A 97 -3.98 -0.69 -10.38
C SER A 97 -3.95 0.11 -11.68
N ASN A 98 -4.87 1.05 -11.88
CA ASN A 98 -4.75 1.96 -13.03
C ASN A 98 -3.51 2.87 -12.88
N HIS A 99 -3.32 3.47 -11.71
CA HIS A 99 -2.16 4.28 -11.39
C HIS A 99 -1.54 3.84 -10.07
N LEU A 100 -0.33 3.30 -10.14
CA LEU A 100 0.49 2.97 -8.98
C LEU A 100 1.71 3.88 -8.90
N SER A 101 1.88 4.55 -7.77
CA SER A 101 3.09 5.30 -7.44
C SER A 101 3.73 4.77 -6.15
N PHE A 102 5.03 4.53 -6.21
CA PHE A 102 5.85 4.29 -5.02
C PHE A 102 6.94 5.36 -4.93
N GLN A 103 7.02 6.05 -3.80
CA GLN A 103 8.06 7.00 -3.48
C GLN A 103 8.66 6.68 -2.10
N GLY A 104 9.89 6.19 -2.04
CA GLY A 104 10.43 5.80 -0.74
C GLY A 104 11.68 4.94 -0.76
N ALA A 105 11.98 4.37 0.40
CA ALA A 105 13.07 3.41 0.57
C ALA A 105 12.52 2.10 1.13
N SER A 106 13.08 0.97 0.69
CA SER A 106 12.77 -0.32 1.31
C SER A 106 13.91 -1.34 1.31
N ASN A 107 14.11 -2.09 2.39
CA ASN A 107 15.10 -3.17 2.36
C ASN A 107 14.68 -4.27 1.38
N HIS A 108 13.42 -4.68 1.43
CA HIS A 108 12.86 -5.63 0.49
C HIS A 108 11.51 -5.14 -0.03
N LEU A 109 11.45 -4.90 -1.34
CA LEU A 109 10.24 -4.55 -2.05
C LEU A 109 9.88 -5.65 -3.04
N SER A 110 8.73 -6.29 -2.88
CA SER A 110 8.20 -7.25 -3.84
C SER A 110 7.00 -6.66 -4.56
N PHE A 111 7.00 -6.79 -5.89
CA PHE A 111 5.87 -6.41 -6.72
C PHE A 111 5.39 -7.60 -7.54
N GLN A 112 4.11 -7.96 -7.38
CA GLN A 112 3.42 -8.92 -8.20
C GLN A 112 2.08 -8.34 -8.69
N GLY A 113 1.94 -8.02 -9.97
CA GLY A 113 0.69 -7.42 -10.41
C GLY A 113 0.67 -6.78 -11.79
N ALA A 114 -0.40 -6.04 -12.06
CA ALA A 114 -0.57 -5.29 -13.30
C ALA A 114 -0.87 -3.82 -13.01
N SER A 115 -0.31 -2.91 -13.83
CA SER A 115 -0.70 -1.51 -13.75
C SER A 115 -0.65 -0.77 -15.08
N ASN A 116 -1.67 0.04 -15.40
CA ASN A 116 -1.62 0.86 -16.62
C ASN A 116 -0.47 1.88 -16.53
N HIS A 117 -0.33 2.55 -15.39
CA HIS A 117 0.76 3.49 -15.11
C HIS A 117 1.44 3.15 -13.80
N LEU A 118 2.70 2.70 -13.89
CA LEU A 118 3.56 2.44 -12.75
C LEU A 118 4.68 3.48 -12.68
N SER A 119 4.78 4.18 -11.55
CA SER A 119 5.89 5.07 -11.22
C SER A 119 6.60 4.60 -9.97
N PHE A 120 7.91 4.38 -10.07
CA PHE A 120 8.77 4.08 -8.93
C PHE A 120 9.84 5.15 -8.79
N LYS A 121 9.93 5.75 -7.60
CA LYS A 121 11.01 6.67 -7.21
C LYS A 121 11.57 6.30 -5.85
N GLY A 122 12.74 5.66 -5.81
CA GLY A 122 13.22 5.16 -4.53
C GLY A 122 14.50 4.32 -4.55
N ALA A 123 14.78 3.70 -3.41
CA ALA A 123 15.90 2.76 -3.27
C ALA A 123 15.43 1.46 -2.64
N SER A 124 15.94 0.32 -3.12
CA SER A 124 15.71 -0.95 -2.44
C SER A 124 16.85 -1.95 -2.56
N ASN A 125 17.21 -2.65 -1.47
CA ASN A 125 18.26 -3.67 -1.54
C ASN A 125 17.81 -4.87 -2.42
N HIS A 126 16.56 -5.32 -2.25
CA HIS A 126 15.97 -6.42 -3.02
C HIS A 126 14.63 -6.01 -3.63
N LEU A 127 14.58 -5.97 -4.95
CA LEU A 127 13.41 -5.54 -5.72
C LEU A 127 12.99 -6.60 -6.76
N PRO A 128 12.41 -7.75 -6.37
CA PRO A 128 11.74 -8.60 -7.34
C PRO A 128 10.51 -7.93 -7.93
N PHE A 129 10.44 -7.95 -9.26
CA PHE A 129 9.32 -7.43 -10.02
C PHE A 129 8.77 -8.51 -10.96
N GLN A 130 7.50 -8.87 -10.76
CA GLN A 130 6.75 -9.74 -11.64
C GLN A 130 5.43 -9.07 -12.04
N GLY A 131 5.32 -8.57 -13.26
CA GLY A 131 4.10 -7.86 -13.62
C GLY A 131 4.07 -7.22 -15.00
N ALA A 132 2.90 -6.70 -15.36
CA ALA A 132 2.70 -6.00 -16.63
C ALA A 132 2.44 -4.51 -16.40
N SER A 133 2.99 -3.66 -17.28
CA SER A 133 2.64 -2.25 -17.30
C SER A 133 2.71 -1.61 -18.68
N ASN A 134 1.69 -0.82 -19.02
CA ASN A 134 1.66 -0.07 -20.29
C ASN A 134 2.64 1.11 -20.24
N HIS A 135 2.75 1.76 -19.08
CA HIS A 135 3.64 2.89 -18.85
C HIS A 135 4.42 2.71 -17.56
N LEU A 136 5.72 2.47 -17.70
CA LEU A 136 6.66 2.32 -16.59
C LEU A 136 7.61 3.52 -16.51
N PHE A 137 7.59 4.23 -15.38
CA PHE A 137 8.63 5.18 -15.00
C PHE A 137 9.40 4.62 -13.80
N PHE A 138 10.72 4.50 -13.94
CA PHE A 138 11.59 3.98 -12.89
C PHE A 138 12.77 4.91 -12.65
N GLN A 139 12.85 5.49 -11.45
CA GLN A 139 13.98 6.25 -10.97
C GLN A 139 14.42 5.71 -9.61
N GLY A 140 15.41 4.83 -9.58
CA GLY A 140 15.87 4.29 -8.32
C GLY A 140 17.13 3.44 -8.40
N ALA A 141 17.60 3.04 -7.23
CA ALA A 141 18.76 2.16 -7.07
C ALA A 141 18.34 0.83 -6.45
N SER A 142 18.91 -0.27 -6.94
CA SER A 142 18.77 -1.58 -6.30
C SER A 142 20.03 -2.43 -6.39
N ASN A 143 20.33 -3.19 -5.33
CA ASN A 143 21.43 -4.13 -5.30
C ASN A 143 21.06 -5.45 -6.00
N HIS A 144 19.77 -5.80 -6.03
CA HIS A 144 19.28 -7.04 -6.66
C HIS A 144 17.88 -6.84 -7.27
N LEU A 145 17.80 -6.89 -8.60
CA LEU A 145 16.61 -6.59 -9.40
C LEU A 145 16.31 -7.71 -10.42
N PRO A 146 15.65 -8.81 -10.01
CA PRO A 146 15.08 -9.75 -10.96
C PRO A 146 13.79 -9.15 -11.51
N PHE A 147 13.75 -8.94 -12.82
CA PHE A 147 12.62 -8.34 -13.52
C PHE A 147 12.03 -9.34 -14.51
N GLN A 148 10.76 -9.70 -14.32
CA GLN A 148 9.98 -10.49 -15.27
C GLN A 148 8.69 -9.73 -15.58
N GLY A 149 8.67 -9.05 -16.72
CA GLY A 149 7.50 -8.29 -17.16
C GLY A 149 7.11 -8.55 -18.60
N ALA A 150 5.82 -8.42 -18.87
CA ALA A 150 5.28 -8.32 -20.21
C ALA A 150 4.78 -6.89 -20.44
N SER A 151 5.18 -6.32 -21.57
CA SER A 151 4.63 -5.08 -22.13
C SER A 151 3.41 -5.37 -22.97
#